data_AF-A0A1Q3BBL9-F1
#
_entry.id   AF-A0A1Q3BBL9-F1
#
_cell.length_a   1.000
_cell.length_b   1.000
_cell.length_c   1.000
_cell.angle_alpha   90.00
_cell.angle_beta   90.00
_cell.angle_gamma   90.00
#
_symmetry.space_group_name_H-M   'P 1'
#
loop_
_entity.id
_entity.type
_entity.pdbx_description
1 polymer ?
#
loop_
_entity_poly.entity_id
_entity_poly.type
_entity_poly.pdbx_seq_one_letter_code
_entity_poly.pdbx_strand_id
1 'polypeptide(L)'
;GTNHVKEAKVSMLVHEYEMFTMNENEDIKSMFSRFTNIINALQALDKTYSNSEMVRKILRCLPRTWMPKVTAIEEAKNLNVLALGDLLGSLMTHELSMQKKDDDEEKEK
;
A
#
# COMPACT_ATOMS: atom_id res chain seq x y z
N GLY A 1 31.56 -15.88 2.77
CA GLY A 1 30.33 -16.23 2.03
C GLY A 1 29.04 -15.65 2.63
N THR A 2 29.10 -14.54 3.37
CA THR A 2 27.95 -13.97 4.10
C THR A 2 27.39 -12.70 3.44
N ASN A 3 28.25 -11.87 2.84
CA ASN A 3 27.84 -10.60 2.22
C ASN A 3 27.03 -10.82 0.93
N HIS A 4 27.44 -11.75 0.07
CA HIS A 4 26.69 -12.06 -1.16
C HIS A 4 25.28 -12.58 -0.90
N VAL A 5 25.07 -13.34 0.18
CA VAL A 5 23.74 -13.82 0.56
C VAL A 5 22.87 -12.67 1.07
N LYS A 6 23.46 -11.74 1.86
CA LYS A 6 22.76 -10.53 2.32
C LYS A 6 22.36 -9.64 1.14
N GLU A 7 23.30 -9.39 0.22
CA GLU A 7 23.08 -8.59 -1.00
C GLU A 7 21.98 -9.19 -1.88
N ALA A 8 22.03 -10.50 -2.14
CA ALA A 8 20.99 -11.18 -2.93
C ALA A 8 19.60 -11.04 -2.28
N LYS A 9 19.51 -11.20 -0.96
CA LYS A 9 18.24 -11.05 -0.21
C LYS A 9 17.71 -9.62 -0.28
N VAL A 10 18.57 -8.61 -0.14
CA VAL A 10 18.18 -7.20 -0.30
C VAL A 10 17.63 -6.97 -1.71
N SER A 11 18.34 -7.42 -2.74
CA SER A 11 17.89 -7.25 -4.13
C SER A 11 16.53 -7.91 -4.39
N MET A 12 16.28 -9.11 -3.85
CA MET A 12 14.98 -9.77 -3.96
C MET A 12 13.86 -8.97 -3.28
N LEU A 13 14.08 -8.49 -2.05
CA LEU A 13 13.07 -7.72 -1.32
C LEU A 13 12.83 -6.34 -1.94
N VAL A 14 13.87 -5.69 -2.48
CA VAL A 14 13.74 -4.44 -3.23
C VAL A 14 12.89 -4.67 -4.47
N HIS A 15 13.13 -5.76 -5.20
CA HIS A 15 12.31 -6.12 -6.35
C HIS A 15 10.84 -6.39 -5.97
N GLU A 16 10.61 -7.12 -4.87
CA GLU A 16 9.26 -7.36 -4.35
C GLU A 16 8.55 -6.06 -3.96
N TYR A 17 9.27 -5.12 -3.32
CA TYR A 17 8.77 -3.78 -3.04
C TYR A 17 8.44 -3.03 -4.34
N GLU A 18 9.34 -2.98 -5.30
CA GLU A 18 9.15 -2.25 -6.57
C GLU A 18 7.95 -2.78 -7.36
N MET A 19 7.80 -4.10 -7.43
CA MET A 19 6.69 -4.79 -8.12
C MET A 19 5.41 -4.89 -7.29
N PHE A 20 5.45 -4.45 -6.02
CA PHE A 20 4.29 -4.54 -5.13
C PHE A 20 3.07 -3.89 -5.76
N THR A 21 1.96 -4.62 -5.76
CA THR A 21 0.61 -4.17 -6.12
C THR A 21 -0.38 -4.80 -5.14
N MET A 22 -1.55 -4.19 -5.02
CA MET A 22 -2.70 -4.84 -4.41
C MET A 22 -3.12 -6.02 -5.30
N ASN A 23 -3.38 -7.16 -4.68
CA ASN A 23 -3.83 -8.37 -5.39
C ASN A 23 -5.33 -8.28 -5.68
N GLU A 24 -5.81 -9.12 -6.61
CA GLU A 24 -7.24 -9.29 -6.83
C GLU A 24 -7.93 -9.82 -5.57
N ASN A 25 -9.09 -9.23 -5.22
CA ASN A 25 -9.91 -9.60 -4.06
C ASN A 25 -9.22 -9.49 -2.70
N GLU A 26 -8.09 -8.79 -2.65
CA GLU A 26 -7.42 -8.48 -1.40
C GLU A 26 -8.06 -7.25 -0.75
N ASP A 27 -8.19 -7.25 0.57
CA ASP A 27 -8.62 -6.06 1.32
C ASP A 27 -7.44 -5.14 1.68
N ILE A 28 -7.72 -3.88 1.98
CA ILE A 28 -6.71 -2.86 2.31
C ILE A 28 -5.84 -3.28 3.51
N LYS A 29 -6.40 -3.93 4.52
CA LYS A 29 -5.67 -4.34 5.73
C LYS A 29 -4.68 -5.46 5.42
N SER A 30 -5.08 -6.43 4.61
CA SER A 30 -4.28 -7.54 4.12
C SER A 30 -3.14 -7.03 3.24
N MET A 31 -3.43 -6.13 2.29
CA MET A 31 -2.43 -5.47 1.46
C MET A 31 -1.41 -4.69 2.30
N PHE A 32 -1.88 -3.87 3.24
CA PHE A 32 -0.99 -3.10 4.12
C PHE A 32 -0.11 -4.01 4.99
N SER A 33 -0.64 -5.13 5.47
CA SER A 33 0.14 -6.11 6.23
C SER A 33 1.30 -6.69 5.40
N ARG A 34 1.04 -7.11 4.15
CA ARG A 34 2.11 -7.56 3.23
C ARG A 34 3.14 -6.46 2.96
N PHE A 35 2.68 -5.24 2.72
CA PHE A 35 3.55 -4.09 2.50
C PHE A 35 4.50 -3.86 3.69
N THR A 36 3.96 -3.85 4.91
CA THR A 36 4.77 -3.66 6.13
C THR A 36 5.75 -4.80 6.37
N ASN A 37 5.40 -6.04 6.03
CA ASN A 37 6.33 -7.17 6.14
C ASN A 37 7.58 -6.98 5.26
N ILE A 38 7.40 -6.49 4.02
CA ILE A 38 8.52 -6.19 3.11
C ILE A 38 9.37 -5.05 3.66
N ILE A 39 8.74 -3.96 4.12
CA ILE A 39 9.44 -2.82 4.73
C ILE A 39 10.26 -3.24 5.95
N ASN A 40 9.66 -4.02 6.86
CA ASN A 40 10.33 -4.49 8.06
C ASN A 40 11.51 -5.40 7.72
N ALA A 41 11.37 -6.28 6.72
CA ALA A 41 12.44 -7.15 6.25
C ALA A 41 13.60 -6.35 5.63
N LEU A 42 13.31 -5.29 4.86
CA LEU A 42 14.30 -4.39 4.30
C LEU A 42 15.00 -3.56 5.38
N GLN A 43 14.24 -3.06 6.36
CA GLN A 43 14.77 -2.30 7.49
C GLN A 43 15.73 -3.15 8.34
N ALA A 44 15.43 -4.43 8.56
CA ALA A 44 16.31 -5.37 9.25
C ALA A 44 17.63 -5.64 8.49
N LEU A 45 17.72 -5.23 7.21
CA LEU A 45 18.89 -5.32 6.36
C LEU A 45 19.51 -3.94 6.06
N ASP A 46 19.21 -2.93 6.88
CA ASP A 46 19.72 -1.55 6.78
C ASP A 46 19.22 -0.77 5.55
N LYS A 47 18.14 -1.24 4.90
CA LYS A 47 17.47 -0.54 3.80
C LYS A 47 16.14 0.03 4.27
N THR A 48 16.09 1.34 4.50
CA THR A 48 14.90 2.03 4.99
C THR A 48 14.22 2.87 3.91
N TYR A 49 12.90 2.99 3.99
CA TYR A 49 12.11 3.94 3.20
C TYR A 49 11.50 4.97 4.14
N SER A 50 11.49 6.23 3.71
CA SER A 50 10.82 7.30 4.44
C SER A 50 9.29 7.10 4.42
N ASN A 51 8.61 7.72 5.38
CA ASN A 51 7.15 7.69 5.46
C ASN A 51 6.50 8.21 4.16
N SER A 52 7.04 9.26 3.55
CA SER A 52 6.51 9.83 2.31
C SER A 52 6.70 8.89 1.11
N GLU A 53 7.81 8.17 1.02
CA GLU A 53 8.03 7.13 0.01
C GLU A 53 7.02 5.99 0.17
N MET A 54 6.78 5.55 1.41
CA MET A 54 5.79 4.51 1.71
C MET A 54 4.36 4.94 1.35
N VAL A 55 3.95 6.16 1.73
CA VAL A 55 2.64 6.74 1.36
C VAL A 55 2.45 6.75 -0.15
N ARG A 56 3.41 7.30 -0.89
CA ARG A 56 3.35 7.36 -2.37
C ARG A 56 3.38 5.98 -3.01
N LYS A 57 4.08 5.03 -2.40
CA LYS A 57 4.11 3.66 -2.90
C LYS A 57 2.73 3.01 -2.75
N ILE A 58 2.13 3.06 -1.56
CA ILE A 58 0.79 2.50 -1.32
C ILE A 58 -0.24 3.06 -2.30
N LEU A 59 -0.29 4.39 -2.48
CA LEU A 59 -1.22 5.02 -3.41
C LEU A 59 -1.05 4.54 -4.86
N ARG A 60 0.19 4.29 -5.30
CA ARG A 60 0.49 3.76 -6.65
C ARG A 60 0.18 2.27 -6.82
N CYS A 61 0.04 1.53 -5.72
CA CYS A 61 -0.22 0.09 -5.73
C CYS A 61 -1.71 -0.25 -5.72
N LEU A 62 -2.58 0.75 -5.56
CA LEU A 62 -4.03 0.55 -5.55
C LEU A 62 -4.57 0.33 -6.98
N PRO A 63 -5.63 -0.48 -7.15
CA PRO A 63 -6.23 -0.71 -8.46
C PRO A 63 -6.90 0.55 -9.01
N ARG A 64 -7.12 0.58 -10.33
CA ARG A 64 -7.67 1.77 -11.03
C ARG A 64 -9.01 2.26 -10.48
N THR A 65 -9.82 1.37 -9.90
CA THR A 65 -11.09 1.72 -9.24
C THR A 65 -10.92 2.72 -8.08
N TRP A 66 -9.71 2.80 -7.50
CA TRP A 66 -9.37 3.73 -6.42
C TRP A 66 -8.89 5.10 -6.89
N MET A 67 -8.70 5.31 -8.21
CA MET A 67 -8.17 6.58 -8.74
C MET A 67 -8.91 7.84 -8.26
N PRO A 68 -10.26 7.87 -8.14
CA PRO A 68 -10.94 9.03 -7.59
C PRO A 68 -10.53 9.33 -6.13
N LYS A 69 -10.38 8.29 -5.31
CA LYS A 69 -9.95 8.42 -3.91
C LYS A 69 -8.49 8.86 -3.81
N VAL A 70 -7.61 8.30 -4.64
CA VAL A 70 -6.20 8.69 -4.71
C VAL A 70 -6.07 10.16 -5.06
N THR A 71 -6.75 10.61 -6.12
CA THR A 71 -6.74 12.02 -6.57
C THR A 71 -7.19 12.95 -5.44
N ALA A 72 -8.30 12.63 -4.77
CA ALA A 72 -8.80 13.43 -3.66
C ALA A 72 -7.81 13.52 -2.47
N ILE A 73 -7.05 12.46 -2.19
CA ILE A 73 -5.99 12.49 -1.17
C ILE A 73 -4.83 13.38 -1.62
N GLU A 74 -4.38 13.23 -2.86
CA GLU A 74 -3.26 14.00 -3.42
C GLU A 74 -3.55 15.51 -3.48
N GLU A 75 -4.80 15.89 -3.76
CA GLU A 75 -5.24 17.28 -3.78
C GLU A 75 -5.43 17.87 -2.37
N ALA A 76 -5.94 17.08 -1.42
CA ALA A 76 -6.32 17.57 -0.10
C ALA A 76 -5.20 17.48 0.96
N LYS A 77 -4.18 16.63 0.75
CA LYS A 77 -3.17 16.30 1.77
C LYS A 77 -1.75 16.50 1.25
N ASN A 78 -0.86 16.95 2.13
CA ASN A 78 0.57 16.95 1.86
C ASN A 78 1.16 15.57 2.15
N LEU A 79 1.45 14.79 1.08
CA LEU A 79 1.97 13.43 1.18
C LEU A 79 3.35 13.32 1.86
N ASN A 80 4.09 14.44 2.00
CA ASN A 80 5.39 14.43 2.66
C ASN A 80 5.28 14.33 4.18
N VAL A 81 4.12 14.70 4.75
CA VAL A 81 3.86 14.72 6.20
C VAL A 81 2.66 13.88 6.62
N LEU A 82 1.93 13.29 5.66
CA LEU A 82 0.79 12.43 5.93
C LEU A 82 1.24 11.16 6.66
N ALA A 83 0.72 10.90 7.86
CA ALA A 83 1.04 9.68 8.58
C ALA A 83 0.46 8.44 7.87
N LEU A 84 1.21 7.33 7.85
CA LEU A 84 0.72 6.07 7.27
C LEU A 84 -0.58 5.56 7.90
N GLY A 85 -0.75 5.76 9.21
CA GLY A 85 -1.99 5.40 9.91
C GLY A 85 -3.22 6.18 9.41
N ASP A 86 -3.05 7.47 9.15
CA ASP A 86 -4.11 8.33 8.62
C ASP A 86 -4.49 7.92 7.19
N LEU A 87 -3.48 7.59 6.36
CA LEU A 87 -3.71 7.04 5.03
C LEU A 87 -4.50 5.74 5.12
N LEU A 88 -4.05 4.78 5.95
CA LEU A 88 -4.69 3.48 6.11
C LEU A 88 -6.15 3.62 6.56
N GLY A 89 -6.42 4.46 7.56
CA GLY A 89 -7.79 4.73 8.02
C GLY A 89 -8.68 5.32 6.92
N SER A 90 -8.14 6.24 6.10
CA SER A 90 -8.87 6.84 4.98
C SER A 90 -9.21 5.81 3.89
N LEU A 91 -8.29 4.88 3.61
CA LEU A 91 -8.49 3.82 2.62
C LEU A 91 -9.50 2.77 3.12
N MET A 92 -9.36 2.29 4.36
CA MET A 92 -10.32 1.33 4.95
C MET A 92 -11.74 1.91 5.04
N THR A 93 -11.88 3.20 5.39
CA THR A 93 -13.20 3.86 5.38
C THR A 93 -13.81 3.87 3.99
N HIS A 94 -12.99 4.07 2.95
CA HIS A 94 -13.46 4.05 1.57
C HIS A 94 -13.83 2.64 1.10
N GLU A 95 -13.04 1.62 1.46
CA GLU A 95 -13.32 0.22 1.17
C GLU A 95 -14.72 -0.19 1.66
N LEU A 96 -15.05 0.13 2.91
CA LEU A 96 -16.37 -0.13 3.50
C LEU A 96 -17.50 0.60 2.76
N SER A 97 -17.22 1.78 2.18
CA SER A 97 -18.20 2.53 1.40
C SER A 97 -18.41 1.96 0.00
N MET A 98 -17.39 1.31 -0.58
CA MET A 98 -17.50 0.64 -1.87
C MET A 98 -18.31 -0.65 -1.75
N GLN A 99 -18.01 -1.48 -0.74
CA GLN A 99 -18.74 -2.73 -0.48
C GLN A 99 -20.25 -2.50 -0.30
N LYS A 100 -20.64 -1.44 0.42
CA LYS A 100 -22.06 -1.09 0.60
C LYS A 100 -22.76 -0.73 -0.70
N LYS A 101 -22.07 -0.12 -1.66
CA LYS A 101 -22.65 0.24 -2.96
C LYS A 101 -22.87 -1.00 -3.82
N ASP A 102 -21.91 -1.92 -3.80
CA ASP A 102 -22.02 -3.19 -4.52
C ASP A 102 -23.22 -4.00 -4.01
N ASP A 103 -23.42 -4.06 -2.67
CA ASP A 103 -24.57 -4.73 -2.03
C ASP A 103 -25.93 -4.11 -2.40
N ASP A 104 -25.99 -2.80 -2.64
CA ASP A 104 -27.22 -2.09 -3.01
C ASP A 104 -27.52 -2.27 -4.51
N GLU A 105 -26.50 -2.24 -5.38
CA GLU A 105 -26.64 -2.50 -6.82
C GLU A 105 -27.02 -3.96 -7.14
N GLU A 106 -26.62 -4.93 -6.31
CA GLU A 106 -27.05 -6.34 -6.46
C GLU A 106 -28.52 -6.56 -6.07
N LYS A 107 -29.08 -5.76 -5.15
CA LYS A 107 -30.49 -5.87 -4.73
C LYS A 107 -31.47 -5.21 -5.70
N GLU A 108 -30.98 -4.29 -6.54
CA GLU A 108 -31.78 -3.59 -7.55
C GLU A 108 -31.80 -4.31 -8.92
N LYS A 109 -31.08 -5.43 -9.07
CA LYS A 109 -31.07 -6.28 -10.27
C LYS A 109 -31.94 -7.51 -10.13
#